data_AF-A0A1J5DHH9-F1
#
_entry.id   AF-A0A1J5DHH9-F1
#
_cell.length_a   1.000
_cell.length_b   1.000
_cell.length_c   1.000
_cell.angle_alpha   90.00
_cell.angle_beta   90.00
_cell.angle_gamma   90.00
#
_symmetry.space_group_name_H-M   'P 1'
#
loop_
_entity.id
_entity.type
_entity.pdbx_description
1 polymer ?
#
loop_
_entity_poly.entity_id
_entity_poly.type
_entity_poly.pdbx_seq_one_letter_code
_entity_poly.pdbx_strand_id
1 'polypeptide(L)'
;MNYDEDKIDDYTLALLYLVTHGRHEGMGARACKGFDWDTLNRLHDKGYLSNPVGKAKSVGMTEEGFLKAKELFERYFAKEEDKIIPLPKFTPAARKRWEQVPEWARKEIVEAVWCTRCRIGVPLLLREGKMIGRSLVLRGTCKKCGSEVARVIEPADE
;
A
#
# COMPACT_ATOMS: atom_id res chain seq x y z
N MET A 1 -17.23 -0.23 30.19
CA MET A 1 -17.52 -1.34 29.23
C MET A 1 -16.23 -2.11 29.03
N ASN A 2 -16.27 -3.45 28.89
CA ASN A 2 -15.06 -4.23 28.63
C ASN A 2 -14.78 -4.25 27.12
N TYR A 3 -13.75 -3.54 26.68
CA TYR A 3 -13.34 -3.46 25.28
C TYR A 3 -11.81 -3.37 25.19
N ASP A 4 -11.27 -3.67 24.00
CA ASP A 4 -9.84 -3.62 23.73
C ASP A 4 -9.40 -2.16 23.52
N GLU A 5 -8.83 -1.57 24.58
CA GLU A 5 -8.35 -0.18 24.55
C GLU A 5 -7.20 0.03 23.57
N ASP A 6 -6.30 -0.94 23.43
CA ASP A 6 -5.17 -0.84 22.51
C ASP A 6 -5.65 -0.76 21.06
N LYS A 7 -6.68 -1.54 20.72
CA LYS A 7 -7.30 -1.47 19.40
C LYS A 7 -8.01 -0.13 19.16
N ILE A 8 -8.69 0.43 20.16
CA ILE A 8 -9.30 1.76 20.06
C ILE A 8 -8.25 2.85 19.89
N ASP A 9 -7.14 2.76 20.62
CA ASP A 9 -6.01 3.68 20.51
C ASP A 9 -5.41 3.64 19.10
N ASP A 10 -5.17 2.44 18.55
CA ASP A 10 -4.64 2.23 17.21
C ASP A 10 -5.52 2.85 16.12
N TYR A 11 -6.83 2.62 16.17
CA TYR A 11 -7.76 3.23 15.21
C TYR A 11 -7.87 4.74 15.39
N THR A 12 -7.83 5.22 16.63
CA THR A 12 -7.90 6.66 16.91
C THR A 12 -6.65 7.36 16.40
N LEU A 13 -5.47 6.80 16.65
CA LEU A 13 -4.20 7.30 16.12
C LEU A 13 -4.20 7.30 14.58
N ALA A 14 -4.69 6.23 13.96
CA ALA A 14 -4.87 6.17 12.51
C ALA A 14 -5.79 7.30 12.02
N LEU A 15 -6.98 7.48 12.61
CA LEU A 15 -7.93 8.51 12.17
C LEU A 15 -7.42 9.94 12.43
N LEU A 16 -6.59 10.17 13.45
CA LEU A 16 -5.93 11.46 13.66
C LEU A 16 -5.09 11.87 12.44
N TYR A 17 -4.53 10.93 11.68
CA TYR A 17 -3.80 11.20 10.44
C TYR A 17 -4.65 12.01 9.43
N LEU A 18 -5.94 11.69 9.30
CA LEU A 18 -6.86 12.34 8.35
C LEU A 18 -7.04 13.84 8.64
N VAL A 19 -6.95 14.22 9.91
CA VAL A 19 -7.15 15.59 10.38
C VAL A 19 -5.83 16.29 10.73
N THR A 20 -4.71 15.80 10.18
CA THR A 20 -3.40 16.42 10.37
C THR A 20 -3.22 17.69 9.54
N HIS A 21 -2.49 18.65 10.10
CA HIS A 21 -2.08 19.88 9.45
C HIS A 21 -0.74 20.38 10.03
N GLY A 22 -0.06 21.27 9.32
CA GLY A 22 1.22 21.85 9.78
C GLY A 22 2.32 20.82 10.00
N ARG A 23 2.38 19.80 9.14
CA ARG A 23 3.43 18.77 9.14
C ARG A 23 4.79 19.39 8.79
N HIS A 24 5.79 19.13 9.61
CA HIS A 24 7.19 19.39 9.31
C HIS A 24 8.01 18.11 9.54
N GLU A 25 8.78 17.69 8.54
CA GLU A 25 9.62 16.49 8.64
C GLU A 25 10.61 16.61 9.80
N GLY A 26 10.68 15.58 10.64
CA GLY A 26 11.52 15.55 11.84
C GLY A 26 10.96 16.27 13.06
N MET A 27 9.82 16.97 12.94
CA MET A 27 9.20 17.74 14.05
C MET A 27 7.76 17.30 14.39
N GLY A 28 7.20 16.32 13.70
CA GLY A 28 5.81 15.89 13.91
C GLY A 28 4.77 16.72 13.14
N ALA A 29 3.55 16.78 13.67
CA ALA A 29 2.41 17.46 13.04
C ALA A 29 1.43 17.97 14.11
N ARG A 30 0.33 18.59 13.69
CA ARG A 30 -0.81 18.86 14.57
C ARG A 30 -2.05 18.19 14.02
N ALA A 31 -2.95 17.73 14.89
CA ALA A 31 -4.21 17.13 14.50
C ALA A 31 -5.37 17.76 15.28
N CYS A 32 -6.54 17.90 14.67
CA CYS A 32 -7.74 18.32 15.37
C CYS A 32 -8.13 17.27 16.41
N LYS A 33 -8.33 17.68 17.67
CA LYS A 33 -8.77 16.77 18.72
C LYS A 33 -10.30 16.74 18.74
N GLY A 34 -10.87 15.61 18.31
CA GLY A 34 -12.31 15.37 18.25
C GLY A 34 -12.71 13.98 18.76
N PHE A 35 -11.80 13.30 19.45
CA PHE A 35 -11.95 11.95 19.97
C PHE A 35 -12.10 11.96 21.50
N ASP A 36 -12.49 10.81 22.04
CA ASP A 36 -12.59 10.55 23.47
C ASP A 36 -11.31 10.94 24.23
N TRP A 37 -11.50 11.53 25.42
CA TRP A 37 -10.41 12.09 26.22
C TRP A 37 -9.48 11.02 26.80
N ASP A 38 -10.04 9.89 27.24
CA ASP A 38 -9.26 8.81 27.85
C ASP A 38 -8.32 8.19 26.79
N THR A 39 -8.82 8.03 25.58
CA THR A 39 -8.04 7.56 24.43
C THR A 39 -6.90 8.51 24.06
N LEU A 40 -7.15 9.82 24.03
CA LEU A 40 -6.10 10.81 23.76
C LEU A 40 -5.04 10.85 24.87
N ASN A 41 -5.44 10.64 26.13
CA ASN A 41 -4.52 10.55 27.25
C ASN A 41 -3.62 9.32 27.14
N ARG A 42 -4.17 8.13 26.84
CA ARG A 42 -3.36 6.93 26.60
C ARG A 42 -2.38 7.09 25.45
N LEU A 43 -2.79 7.75 24.36
CA LEU A 43 -1.91 8.06 23.23
C LEU A 43 -0.80 9.06 23.58
N HIS A 44 -1.08 10.01 24.47
CA HIS A 44 -0.05 10.88 25.05
C HIS A 44 0.92 10.08 25.94
N ASP A 45 0.41 9.18 26.78
CA ASP A 45 1.23 8.35 27.66
C ASP A 45 2.11 7.39 26.87
N LYS A 46 1.66 6.95 25.69
CA LYS A 46 2.43 6.21 24.68
C LYS A 46 3.47 7.07 23.94
N GLY A 47 3.52 8.38 24.16
CA GLY A 47 4.49 9.29 23.55
C GLY A 47 4.15 9.75 22.12
N TYR A 48 2.96 9.42 21.61
CA TYR A 48 2.57 9.77 20.23
C TYR A 48 2.00 11.19 20.13
N LEU A 49 1.41 11.70 21.21
CA LEU A 49 0.77 13.01 21.26
C LEU A 49 1.41 13.88 22.34
N SER A 50 1.36 15.20 22.15
CA SER A 50 1.53 16.17 23.23
C SER A 50 0.32 16.12 24.18
N ASN A 51 0.46 16.64 25.40
CA ASN A 51 -0.63 16.68 26.38
C ASN A 51 -1.94 17.26 25.76
N PRO A 52 -3.01 16.45 25.65
CA PRO A 52 -4.23 16.87 24.97
C PRO A 52 -5.11 17.79 25.84
N VAL A 53 -4.89 17.82 27.15
CA VAL A 53 -5.74 18.54 28.13
C VAL A 53 -5.74 20.04 27.87
N GLY A 54 -6.94 20.64 27.90
CA GLY A 54 -7.14 22.09 27.79
C GLY A 54 -8.07 22.50 26.65
N LYS A 55 -8.12 23.82 26.39
CA LYS A 55 -9.11 24.42 25.47
C LYS A 55 -8.68 24.44 23.98
N ALA A 56 -7.45 24.07 23.67
CA ALA A 56 -6.93 24.09 22.30
C ALA A 56 -7.69 23.10 21.39
N LYS A 57 -8.06 23.50 20.18
CA LYS A 57 -8.78 22.62 19.23
C LYS A 57 -7.91 21.56 18.57
N SER A 58 -6.59 21.70 18.65
CA SER A 58 -5.63 20.75 18.09
C SER A 58 -4.68 20.23 19.16
N VAL A 59 -4.23 19.00 18.96
CA VAL A 59 -3.17 18.32 19.71
C VAL A 59 -1.93 18.22 18.83
N GLY A 60 -0.74 18.38 19.41
CA GLY A 60 0.51 18.10 18.73
C GLY A 60 0.75 16.60 18.63
N MET A 61 1.29 16.15 17.50
CA MET A 61 1.78 14.80 17.29
C MET A 61 3.30 14.84 17.29
N THR A 62 3.93 13.89 17.96
CA THR A 62 5.38 13.70 17.83
C THR A 62 5.72 13.17 16.44
N GLU A 63 7.01 13.19 16.07
CA GLU A 63 7.47 12.60 14.81
C GLU A 63 7.05 11.12 14.72
N GLU A 64 7.32 10.37 15.78
CA GLU A 64 6.94 8.97 15.91
C GLU A 64 5.42 8.78 15.84
N GLY A 65 4.65 9.60 16.57
CA GLY A 65 3.20 9.54 16.54
C GLY A 65 2.61 9.80 15.16
N PHE A 66 3.15 10.75 14.41
CA PHE A 66 2.70 11.02 13.04
C PHE A 66 3.02 9.87 12.09
N LEU A 67 4.24 9.33 12.14
CA LEU A 67 4.65 8.20 11.30
C LEU A 67 3.80 6.96 11.62
N LYS A 68 3.56 6.69 12.91
CA LYS A 68 2.71 5.59 13.35
C LYS A 68 1.27 5.76 12.91
N ALA A 69 0.72 6.96 13.04
CA ALA A 69 -0.63 7.28 12.56
C ALA A 69 -0.77 7.01 11.06
N LYS A 70 0.21 7.43 10.24
CA LYS A 70 0.22 7.15 8.81
C LYS A 70 0.26 5.64 8.52
N GLU A 71 1.16 4.90 9.17
CA GLU A 71 1.29 3.45 9.01
C GLU A 71 -0.02 2.72 9.33
N LEU A 72 -0.64 3.06 10.47
CA LEU A 72 -1.91 2.47 10.89
C LEU A 72 -3.05 2.87 9.96
N PHE A 73 -3.06 4.10 9.43
CA PHE A 73 -4.07 4.54 8.48
C PHE A 73 -3.99 3.75 7.16
N GLU A 74 -2.79 3.54 6.63
CA GLU A 74 -2.57 2.69 5.46
C GLU A 74 -2.99 1.23 5.75
N ARG A 75 -2.63 0.73 6.94
CA ARG A 75 -2.98 -0.63 7.35
C ARG A 75 -4.49 -0.86 7.45
N TYR A 76 -5.24 0.07 8.05
CA TYR A 76 -6.66 -0.14 8.34
C TYR A 76 -7.61 0.42 7.29
N PHE A 77 -7.25 1.51 6.61
CA PHE A 77 -8.18 2.29 5.78
C PHE A 77 -7.74 2.44 4.32
N ALA A 78 -6.53 2.04 3.92
CA ALA A 78 -6.21 1.98 2.51
C ALA A 78 -7.10 0.94 1.81
N LYS A 79 -7.67 1.33 0.67
CA LYS A 79 -8.56 0.49 -0.11
C LYS A 79 -7.87 -0.81 -0.47
N GLU A 80 -8.63 -1.91 -0.51
CA GLU A 80 -8.11 -3.17 -1.02
C GLU A 80 -7.59 -3.04 -2.46
N GLU A 81 -8.12 -2.12 -3.26
CA GLU A 81 -7.63 -1.78 -4.61
C GLU A 81 -6.17 -1.29 -4.63
N ASP A 82 -5.66 -0.75 -3.51
CA ASP A 82 -4.26 -0.34 -3.34
C ASP A 82 -3.38 -1.46 -2.73
N LYS A 83 -4.01 -2.50 -2.14
CA LYS A 83 -3.35 -3.68 -1.57
C LYS A 83 -3.37 -4.90 -2.50
N ILE A 84 -4.31 -4.91 -3.44
CA ILE A 84 -4.50 -5.90 -4.48
C ILE A 84 -3.94 -5.28 -5.75
N ILE A 85 -2.82 -5.82 -6.25
CA ILE A 85 -2.44 -5.65 -7.66
C ILE A 85 -3.70 -6.08 -8.44
N PRO A 86 -4.38 -5.20 -9.20
CA PRO A 86 -5.64 -5.53 -9.83
C PRO A 86 -5.51 -6.88 -10.53
N LEU A 87 -6.34 -7.86 -10.13
CA LEU A 87 -6.24 -9.21 -10.65
C LEU A 87 -6.18 -9.09 -12.17
N PRO A 88 -5.08 -9.50 -12.81
CA PRO A 88 -4.90 -9.14 -14.19
C PRO A 88 -6.02 -9.78 -15.01
N LYS A 89 -6.52 -9.05 -16.01
CA LYS A 89 -7.57 -9.55 -16.88
C LYS A 89 -6.97 -10.61 -17.80
N PHE A 90 -7.05 -11.87 -17.37
CA PHE A 90 -6.66 -13.03 -18.17
C PHE A 90 -7.85 -13.56 -18.95
N THR A 91 -7.64 -13.90 -20.23
CA THR A 91 -8.58 -14.79 -20.92
C THR A 91 -8.52 -16.19 -20.29
N PRO A 92 -9.57 -17.03 -20.37
CA PRO A 92 -9.55 -18.36 -19.77
C PRO A 92 -8.37 -19.22 -20.21
N ALA A 93 -8.03 -19.19 -21.50
CA ALA A 93 -6.85 -19.90 -22.04
C ALA A 93 -5.53 -19.36 -21.47
N ALA A 94 -5.40 -18.03 -21.38
CA ALA A 94 -4.20 -17.41 -20.81
C ALA A 94 -4.05 -17.73 -19.32
N ARG A 95 -5.15 -17.75 -18.56
CA ARG A 95 -5.16 -18.12 -17.14
C ARG A 95 -4.68 -19.55 -16.96
N LYS A 96 -5.26 -20.50 -17.71
CA LYS A 96 -4.84 -21.91 -17.68
C LYS A 96 -3.34 -22.07 -17.97
N ARG A 97 -2.81 -21.35 -18.96
CA ARG A 97 -1.38 -21.39 -19.29
C ARG A 97 -0.49 -20.78 -18.20
N TRP A 98 -0.93 -19.68 -17.60
CA TRP A 98 -0.22 -19.02 -16.50
C TRP A 98 -0.17 -19.90 -15.26
N GLU A 99 -1.26 -20.61 -14.96
CA GLU A 99 -1.36 -21.55 -13.84
C GLU A 99 -0.45 -22.77 -13.98
N GLN A 100 0.00 -23.10 -15.20
CA GLN A 100 1.00 -24.14 -15.44
C GLN A 100 2.44 -23.68 -15.21
N VAL A 101 2.69 -22.36 -15.15
CA VAL A 101 4.02 -21.82 -14.82
C VAL A 101 4.24 -22.00 -13.31
N PRO A 102 5.37 -22.58 -12.86
CA PRO A 102 5.68 -22.68 -11.43
C PRO A 102 5.71 -21.32 -10.73
N GLU A 103 5.34 -21.25 -9.46
CA GLU A 103 5.24 -19.99 -8.71
C GLU A 103 6.55 -19.18 -8.71
N TRP A 104 7.69 -19.85 -8.52
CA TRP A 104 9.00 -19.22 -8.57
C TRP A 104 9.25 -18.51 -9.91
N ALA A 105 8.90 -19.18 -11.02
CA ALA A 105 9.07 -18.65 -12.37
C ALA A 105 8.08 -17.51 -12.64
N ARG A 106 6.84 -17.59 -12.14
CA ARG A 106 5.87 -16.49 -12.25
C ARG A 106 6.42 -15.21 -11.64
N LYS A 107 7.05 -15.32 -10.46
CA LYS A 107 7.67 -14.19 -9.76
C LYS A 107 8.81 -13.57 -10.59
N GLU A 108 9.75 -14.38 -11.06
CA GLU A 108 10.86 -13.89 -11.89
C GLU A 108 10.38 -13.21 -13.17
N ILE A 109 9.37 -13.79 -13.83
CA ILE A 109 8.80 -13.26 -15.08
C ILE A 109 8.23 -11.85 -14.87
N VAL A 110 7.54 -11.58 -13.75
CA VAL A 110 6.95 -10.27 -13.49
C VAL A 110 7.96 -9.29 -12.87
N GLU A 111 8.99 -9.75 -12.19
CA GLU A 111 9.99 -8.87 -11.54
C GLU A 111 11.08 -8.38 -12.51
N ALA A 112 11.34 -9.09 -13.61
CA ALA A 112 12.46 -8.84 -14.51
C ALA A 112 12.04 -8.48 -15.95
N VAL A 113 11.03 -7.63 -16.12
CA VAL A 113 10.57 -7.20 -17.46
C VAL A 113 11.43 -6.05 -17.98
N TRP A 114 11.89 -6.15 -19.23
CA TRP A 114 12.66 -5.07 -19.86
C TRP A 114 11.77 -3.87 -20.18
N CYS A 115 12.14 -2.70 -19.64
CA CYS A 115 11.48 -1.44 -19.99
C CYS A 115 12.36 -0.63 -20.95
N THR A 116 11.86 -0.35 -22.15
CA THR A 116 12.58 0.43 -23.16
C THR A 116 12.86 1.88 -22.73
N ARG A 117 11.98 2.46 -21.92
CA ARG A 117 12.14 3.82 -21.39
C ARG A 117 13.19 3.88 -20.28
N CYS A 118 13.22 2.89 -19.38
CA CYS A 118 14.19 2.85 -18.27
C CYS A 118 15.52 2.21 -18.67
N ARG A 119 15.54 1.41 -19.75
CA ARG A 119 16.68 0.63 -20.24
C ARG A 119 17.28 -0.33 -19.20
N ILE A 120 16.42 -0.84 -18.31
CA ILE A 120 16.77 -1.82 -17.28
C ILE A 120 15.62 -2.83 -17.11
N GLY A 121 15.91 -3.96 -16.44
CA GLY A 121 14.88 -4.84 -15.89
C GLY A 121 14.12 -4.15 -14.78
N VAL A 122 12.80 -4.19 -14.83
CA VAL A 122 11.90 -3.58 -13.86
C VAL A 122 10.73 -4.51 -13.53
N PRO A 123 10.13 -4.35 -12.33
CA PRO A 123 8.87 -5.01 -12.03
C PRO A 123 7.74 -4.51 -12.94
N LEU A 124 7.00 -5.47 -13.49
CA LEU A 124 5.77 -5.30 -14.25
C LEU A 124 4.58 -5.22 -13.30
N LEU A 125 3.87 -4.08 -13.32
CA LEU A 125 2.51 -4.00 -12.80
C LEU A 125 1.58 -4.63 -13.84
N LEU A 126 1.37 -5.93 -13.72
CA LEU A 126 0.61 -6.74 -14.66
C LEU A 126 -0.86 -6.32 -14.68
N ARG A 127 -1.41 -6.04 -15.87
CA ARG A 127 -2.81 -5.59 -16.06
C ARG A 127 -3.64 -6.62 -16.81
N GLU A 128 -3.06 -7.29 -17.80
CA GLU A 128 -3.76 -8.28 -18.60
C GLU A 128 -2.82 -9.40 -19.10
N GLY A 129 -3.41 -10.55 -19.38
CA GLY A 129 -2.75 -11.70 -19.99
C GLY A 129 -3.60 -12.28 -21.11
N LYS A 130 -3.05 -12.37 -22.32
CA LYS A 130 -3.74 -12.89 -23.50
C LYS A 130 -2.86 -13.89 -24.23
N MET A 131 -3.48 -14.92 -24.80
CA MET A 131 -2.79 -15.79 -25.74
C MET A 131 -2.72 -15.10 -27.10
N ILE A 132 -1.54 -15.05 -27.70
CA ILE A 132 -1.33 -14.66 -29.10
C ILE A 132 -0.68 -15.86 -29.78
N GLY A 133 -1.45 -16.59 -30.58
CA GLY A 133 -1.04 -17.89 -31.10
C GLY A 133 -0.77 -18.88 -29.96
N ARG A 134 0.44 -19.45 -29.92
CA ARG A 134 0.90 -20.38 -28.86
C ARG A 134 1.56 -19.67 -27.67
N SER A 135 1.80 -18.37 -27.76
CA SER A 135 2.53 -17.63 -26.74
C SER A 135 1.58 -16.89 -25.80
N LEU A 136 1.93 -16.88 -24.51
CA LEU A 136 1.23 -16.08 -23.51
C LEU A 136 1.89 -14.70 -23.43
N VAL A 137 1.11 -13.65 -23.71
CA VAL A 137 1.58 -12.26 -23.66
C VAL A 137 0.97 -11.58 -22.44
N LEU A 138 1.84 -11.16 -21.54
CA LEU A 138 1.54 -10.38 -20.36
C LEU A 138 1.75 -8.90 -20.67
N ARG A 139 0.77 -8.05 -20.38
CA ARG A 139 0.85 -6.59 -20.60
C ARG A 139 0.56 -5.83 -19.32
N GLY A 140 1.24 -4.70 -19.15
CA GLY A 140 1.07 -3.84 -17.99
C GLY A 140 1.95 -2.61 -18.06
N THR A 141 2.32 -2.09 -16.90
CA THR A 141 3.11 -0.85 -16.79
C THR A 141 4.37 -1.06 -15.97
N CYS A 142 5.42 -0.34 -16.33
CA CYS A 142 6.68 -0.30 -15.61
C CYS A 142 6.45 0.29 -14.22
N LYS A 143 6.80 -0.42 -13.15
CA LYS A 143 6.67 0.10 -11.77
C LYS A 143 7.51 1.36 -11.52
N LYS A 144 8.61 1.55 -12.28
CA LYS A 144 9.53 2.70 -12.12
C LYS A 144 9.08 3.98 -12.85
N CYS A 145 8.62 3.89 -14.10
CA CYS A 145 8.31 5.07 -14.92
C CYS A 145 6.88 5.12 -15.49
N GLY A 146 6.07 4.10 -15.23
CA GLY A 146 4.68 4.01 -15.68
C GLY A 146 4.48 3.73 -17.17
N SER A 147 5.54 3.62 -17.97
CA SER A 147 5.40 3.30 -19.41
C SER A 147 4.84 1.90 -19.62
N GLU A 148 4.17 1.72 -20.76
CA GLU A 148 3.70 0.40 -21.18
C GLU A 148 4.87 -0.56 -21.39
N VAL A 149 4.69 -1.78 -20.93
CA VAL A 149 5.65 -2.88 -21.06
C VAL A 149 4.89 -4.20 -21.27
N ALA A 150 5.55 -5.16 -21.90
CA ALA A 150 5.00 -6.49 -22.13
C ALA A 150 6.08 -7.56 -21.92
N ARG A 151 5.64 -8.75 -21.53
CA ARG A 151 6.48 -9.95 -21.41
C ARG A 151 5.82 -11.09 -22.16
N VAL A 152 6.59 -11.76 -23.01
CA VAL A 152 6.14 -12.92 -23.77
C VAL A 152 6.68 -14.18 -23.09
N ILE A 153 5.82 -15.18 -22.94
CA ILE A 153 6.16 -16.53 -22.50
C ILE A 153 5.87 -17.45 -23.68
N GLU A 154 6.94 -17.98 -24.25
CA GLU A 154 6.88 -18.89 -25.37
C GLU A 154 6.40 -20.28 -24.92
N PRO A 155 5.87 -21.11 -25.85
CA PRO A 155 5.70 -22.53 -25.57
C PRO A 155 7.06 -23.15 -25.19
N ALA A 156 7.04 -24.20 -24.36
CA ALA A 156 8.22 -25.05 -24.26
C ALA A 156 8.42 -25.72 -25.63
N ASP A 157 9.66 -25.74 -26.13
CA ASP A 157 10.00 -26.48 -27.34
C ASP A 157 9.68 -27.97 -27.11
N GLU A 158 9.04 -28.61 -28.09
CA GLU A 158 8.75 -30.06 -28.11
C GLU A 158 10.03 -30.88 -28.30
#